data_AF-X1A8E5-F1
#
_entry.id   AF-X1A8E5-F1
#
_cell.length_a   1.000
_cell.length_b   1.000
_cell.length_c   1.000
_cell.angle_alpha   90.00
_cell.angle_beta   90.00
_cell.angle_gamma   90.00
#
_symmetry.space_group_name_H-M   'P 1'
#
loop_
_entity.id
_entity.type
_entity.pdbx_description
1 polymer ?
#
loop_
_entity_poly.entity_id
_entity_poly.type
_entity_poly.pdbx_seq_one_letter_code
_entity_poly.pdbx_strand_id
1 'polypeptide(L)' 'MTQEEKWFEVLRQDENLIVIRERLSDIDPRFLTEYTNIFLLLGTHTAMLIDTG' A
#
# COMPACT_ATOMS: atom_id res chain seq x y z
N MET A 1 9.86 22.94 -2.44
CA MET A 1 9.78 21.56 -1.93
C MET A 1 8.93 20.80 -2.93
N THR A 2 9.55 19.97 -3.76
CA THR A 2 8.84 19.06 -4.67
C THR A 2 7.97 18.16 -3.79
N GLN A 3 6.65 18.24 -3.93
CA GLN A 3 5.77 17.21 -3.41
C GLN A 3 6.18 15.93 -4.14
N GLU A 4 6.89 15.04 -3.46
CA GLU A 4 7.01 13.67 -3.96
C GLU A 4 5.58 13.14 -4.08
N GLU A 5 5.14 12.90 -5.31
CA GLU A 5 3.85 12.29 -5.59
C GLU A 5 3.84 10.95 -4.89
N LYS A 6 3.12 10.88 -3.77
CA LYS A 6 2.95 9.64 -3.03
C LYS A 6 1.95 8.80 -3.80
N TRP A 7 2.46 7.97 -4.70
CA TRP A 7 1.73 6.92 -5.39
C TRP A 7 1.27 5.80 -4.45
N PHE A 8 1.42 5.96 -3.13
CA PHE A 8 0.84 5.07 -2.14
C PHE A 8 0.37 5.81 -0.88
N GLU A 9 -0.59 5.22 -0.18
CA GLU A 9 -1.06 5.61 1.14
C GLU A 9 -1.01 4.43 2.11
N VAL A 10 -0.74 4.71 3.38
CA VAL A 10 -0.72 3.69 4.44
C VAL A 10 -1.92 3.91 5.34
N LEU A 11 -2.79 2.90 5.42
CA LEU A 11 -4.04 2.93 6.17
C LEU A 11 -3.95 1.89 7.30
N ARG A 12 -4.04 2.34 8.55
CA ARG A 12 -4.14 1.42 9.70
C ARG A 12 -5.61 1.07 9.91
N GLN A 13 -5.97 -0.18 9.61
CA GLN A 13 -7.35 -0.68 9.75
C GLN A 13 -7.60 -1.26 11.14
N ASP A 14 -6.58 -1.87 11.74
CA ASP A 14 -6.64 -2.45 13.09
C ASP A 14 -5.25 -2.38 13.76
N GLU A 15 -5.16 -2.77 15.03
CA GLU A 15 -3.91 -2.85 15.79
C GLU A 15 -2.84 -3.68 15.07
N ASN A 16 -3.27 -4.77 14.43
CA ASN A 16 -2.42 -5.76 13.78
C ASN A 16 -2.56 -5.78 12.24
N LEU A 17 -3.35 -4.87 11.65
CA LEU A 17 -3.59 -4.83 10.21
C LEU A 17 -3.31 -3.45 9.64
N ILE A 18 -2.34 -3.41 8.72
CA ILE A 18 -2.01 -2.24 7.91
C ILE A 18 -2.30 -2.58 6.45
N VAL A 19 -2.91 -1.64 5.74
CA VAL A 19 -3.11 -1.69 4.29
C VAL A 19 -2.21 -0.64 3.66
N ILE A 20 -1.34 -1.06 2.76
CA ILE A 20 -0.55 -0.17 1.90
C ILE A 20 -1.28 -0.16 0.56
N ARG A 21 -1.87 0.98 0.21
CA ARG A 21 -2.65 1.14 -1.00
C ARG A 21 -1.85 1.94 -2.02
N GLU A 22 -1.57 1.35 -3.18
CA GLU A 22 -0.80 1.99 -4.24
C GLU A 22 -1.73 2.43 -5.38
N ARG A 23 -1.50 3.63 -5.89
CA ARG A 23 -2.19 4.31 -7.00
C ARG A 23 -1.43 4.05 -8.28
N LEU A 24 -1.59 2.86 -8.85
CA LEU A 24 -0.79 2.45 -10.02
C LEU A 24 -1.01 3.36 -11.23
N SER A 25 -2.22 3.92 -11.38
CA SER A 25 -2.53 4.90 -12.42
C SER A 25 -1.72 6.19 -12.33
N ASP A 26 -1.25 6.56 -11.13
CA ASP A 26 -0.41 7.73 -10.90
C ASP A 26 1.07 7.43 -11.22
N ILE A 27 1.43 6.14 -11.36
CA ILE A 27 2.77 5.66 -11.73
C ILE A 27 2.89 5.49 -13.25
N ASP A 28 1.91 4.82 -13.87
CA ASP A 28 1.88 4.60 -15.33
C ASP A 28 0.42 4.54 -15.84
N PRO A 29 0.07 5.31 -16.90
CA PRO A 29 -1.29 5.39 -17.41
C PRO A 29 -1.81 4.08 -18.03
N ARG A 30 -0.96 3.07 -18.23
CA ARG A 30 -1.38 1.73 -18.68
C ARG A 30 -2.06 0.92 -17.58
N PHE A 31 -1.86 1.28 -16.32
CA PHE A 31 -2.58 0.65 -15.21
C PHE A 31 -4.03 1.14 -15.19
N LEU A 32 -4.95 0.24 -15.52
CA LEU A 32 -6.40 0.51 -15.53
C LEU A 32 -7.04 0.33 -14.15
N THR A 33 -6.29 -0.25 -13.21
CA THR A 33 -6.72 -0.43 -11.83
C THR A 33 -6.29 0.78 -11.01
N GLU A 34 -7.25 1.49 -10.43
CA GLU A 34 -6.96 2.69 -9.64
C GLU A 34 -6.13 2.38 -8.39
N TYR A 35 -6.37 1.23 -7.74
CA TYR A 35 -5.69 0.85 -6.51
C TYR A 35 -5.32 -0.63 -6.45
N THR A 36 -4.09 -0.93 -6.04
CA THR A 36 -3.72 -2.23 -5.47
C THR A 36 -3.53 -2.11 -3.98
N ASN A 37 -3.86 -3.16 -3.22
CA ASN A 37 -3.75 -3.17 -1.76
C ASN A 37 -2.80 -4.29 -1.34
N ILE A 38 -1.68 -3.91 -0.75
CA ILE A 38 -0.76 -4.81 -0.06
C ILE A 38 -1.16 -4.83 1.41
N PHE A 39 -1.22 -6.02 2.00
CA PHE A 39 -1.60 -6.18 3.41
C PHE A 39 -0.39 -6.54 4.26
N LEU A 40 -0.22 -5.81 5.35
CA LEU A 40 0.80 -6.08 6.36
C LEU A 40 0.12 -6.47 7.67
N LEU A 41 0.25 -7.75 8.01
CA LEU A 41 -0.19 -8.31 9.28
C LEU A 41 0.96 -8.29 10.28
N LEU A 42 0.76 -7.64 11.41
CA LEU A 42 1.73 -7.52 12.49
C LEU A 42 1.39 -8.52 13.60
N GLY A 43 2.28 -9.45 13.86
CA GLY A 43 2.32 -10.23 15.09
C GLY A 43 3.29 -9.60 16.09
N THR A 44 3.32 -10.15 17.30
CA THR A 44 4.18 -9.62 18.38
C THR A 44 5.68 -9.73 18.06
N HIS A 45 6.08 -10.74 17.27
CA HIS A 45 7.48 -11.04 16.96
C HIS A 45 7.76 -11.22 15.47
N THR A 46 6.71 -11.31 14.65
CA THR A 46 6.79 -11.58 13.22
C THR A 46 5.81 -10.69 12.49
N ALA A 47 6.07 -10.43 11.22
CA ALA A 47 5.14 -9.76 10.34
C ALA A 47 4.96 -10.61 9.09
N MET A 48 3.78 -10.54 8.48
CA MET A 48 3.48 -11.17 7.22
C MET A 48 3.00 -10.10 6.23
N LEU A 49 3.73 -9.98 5.13
CA LEU A 49 3.31 -9.20 3.98
C LEU A 49 2.57 -10.12 3.02
N ILE A 50 1.36 -9.75 2.64
CA ILE A 50 0.57 -10.44 1.63
C ILE A 50 0.53 -9.54 0.40
N ASP A 51 0.85 -10.15 -0.75
CA ASP A 51 1.07 -9.49 -2.03
C ASP A 51 2.38 -8.67 -2.10
N THR A 52 2.74 -8.25 -3.30
CA THR A 52 3.86 -7.36 -3.61
C THR A 52 3.52 -6.51 -4.84
N GLY A 53 3.92 -5.24 -4.83
CA GLY A 53 3.81 -4.37 -6.02
C GLY A 53 4.62 -4.86 -7.21
#